data_AF-A0AAD7MS58-F1
#
_entry.id   AF-A0AAD7MS58-F1
#
_cell.length_a   1.000
_cell.length_b   1.000
_cell.length_c   1.000
_cell.angle_alpha   90.00
_cell.angle_beta   90.00
_cell.angle_gamma   90.00
#
_symmetry.space_group_name_H-M   'P 1'
#
loop_
_entity.id
_entity.type
_entity.pdbx_description
1 polymer ?
#
loop_
_entity_poly.entity_id
_entity_poly.type
_entity_poly.pdbx_seq_one_letter_code
_entity_poly.pdbx_strand_id
1 'polypeptide(L)'
;MSTTETTTLTAQAREDVKQKIATALPDDEAKAKAGDDLSNHLKSPEVKKQAYESVKSLATTIHDIRKGFISVKAALIVFDDKNYKGKDGNVLKLGPHWEPMIKKFDETLNFSLKQAKEAATFMRTVTAVLGDVAPADGAQLAIELKQFMSGLPAREENALVVNKKFQELADDVILFNAKIDIALEQAEANIKVALESARKRLDDLNKELAVWMEKLNVGTTEMISEIAVGALQAVKSIYTLDFAGIMGAVDSVINIFSHEAETKKKEELEQSIAAVNQEISELLARDQDLGTFRTRLEESKKVVTSISEQILVIVDIWKTIHLDLYSLDVALSSQVKGELTKFFLKKLIVAKEIYQHLTILLETYVEQTNAANPK
;
A
#
# COMPACT_ATOMS: atom_id res chain seq x y z
N MET A 1 -22.99 0.65 -16.44
CA MET A 1 -23.92 -0.47 -16.15
C MET A 1 -23.34 -1.74 -16.75
N SER A 2 -22.67 -2.55 -15.92
CA SER A 2 -22.62 -4.01 -16.04
C SER A 2 -21.89 -4.54 -14.80
N THR A 3 -22.65 -4.86 -13.77
CA THR A 3 -22.18 -5.45 -12.50
C THR A 3 -23.07 -6.65 -12.22
N THR A 4 -22.91 -7.71 -13.01
CA THR A 4 -23.64 -8.97 -12.76
C THR A 4 -22.86 -10.16 -13.31
N GLU A 5 -21.60 -10.36 -12.91
CA GLU A 5 -20.86 -11.56 -13.34
C GLU A 5 -19.77 -11.97 -12.33
N THR A 6 -20.13 -12.16 -11.06
CA THR A 6 -19.23 -12.83 -10.10
C THR A 6 -19.98 -13.55 -8.98
N THR A 7 -21.00 -14.36 -9.32
CA THR A 7 -21.68 -15.20 -8.30
C THR A 7 -22.32 -16.49 -8.81
N THR A 8 -21.97 -16.96 -10.01
CA THR A 8 -22.61 -18.13 -10.65
C THR A 8 -21.71 -19.38 -10.73
N LEU A 9 -20.68 -19.48 -9.88
CA LEU A 9 -19.80 -20.65 -9.79
C LEU A 9 -20.16 -21.62 -8.64
N THR A 10 -21.32 -21.46 -8.01
CA THR A 10 -21.55 -21.98 -6.64
C THR A 10 -22.52 -23.16 -6.51
N ALA A 11 -23.36 -23.48 -7.51
CA ALA A 11 -24.33 -24.59 -7.39
C ALA A 11 -23.86 -25.88 -8.08
N GLN A 12 -23.51 -25.80 -9.36
CA GLN A 12 -23.05 -26.95 -10.16
C GLN A 12 -21.75 -27.55 -9.61
N ALA A 13 -20.76 -26.70 -9.31
CA ALA A 13 -19.49 -27.13 -8.73
C ALA A 13 -19.66 -27.79 -7.35
N ARG A 14 -20.63 -27.34 -6.54
CA ARG A 14 -20.95 -27.98 -5.26
C ARG A 14 -21.57 -29.36 -5.46
N GLU A 15 -22.43 -29.52 -6.46
CA GLU A 15 -23.06 -30.81 -6.74
C GLU A 15 -22.06 -31.79 -7.35
N ASP A 16 -21.18 -31.33 -8.24
CA ASP A 16 -20.08 -32.14 -8.80
C ASP A 16 -19.11 -32.60 -7.71
N VAL A 17 -18.78 -31.74 -6.74
CA VAL A 17 -17.93 -32.10 -5.59
C VAL A 17 -18.65 -33.10 -4.68
N LYS A 18 -19.94 -32.90 -4.38
CA LYS A 18 -20.73 -33.90 -3.62
C LYS A 18 -20.77 -35.25 -4.32
N GLN A 19 -20.97 -35.26 -5.64
CA GLN A 19 -21.05 -36.49 -6.42
C GLN A 19 -19.70 -37.20 -6.47
N LYS A 20 -18.59 -36.46 -6.60
CA LYS A 20 -17.23 -37.01 -6.49
C LYS A 20 -16.94 -37.57 -5.10
N ILE A 21 -17.33 -36.87 -4.04
CA ILE A 21 -17.18 -37.34 -2.65
C ILE A 21 -18.02 -38.59 -2.40
N ALA A 22 -19.28 -38.61 -2.86
CA ALA A 22 -20.17 -39.76 -2.74
C ALA A 22 -19.66 -40.99 -3.52
N THR A 23 -19.01 -40.76 -4.66
CA THR A 23 -18.39 -41.83 -5.47
C THR A 23 -17.10 -42.34 -4.83
N ALA A 24 -16.28 -41.45 -4.26
CA ALA A 24 -15.01 -41.80 -3.62
C ALA A 24 -15.21 -42.44 -2.23
N LEU A 25 -16.31 -42.12 -1.54
CA LEU A 25 -16.65 -42.60 -0.20
C LEU A 25 -18.05 -43.26 -0.20
N PRO A 26 -18.22 -44.41 -0.89
CA PRO A 26 -19.52 -44.99 -1.20
C PRO A 26 -20.25 -45.56 0.02
N ASP A 27 -19.52 -45.98 1.04
CA ASP A 27 -20.07 -46.61 2.25
C ASP A 27 -19.45 -46.01 3.52
N ASP A 28 -19.99 -46.39 4.68
CA ASP A 28 -19.56 -45.86 5.98
C ASP A 28 -18.18 -46.37 6.40
N GLU A 29 -17.71 -47.49 5.85
CA GLU A 29 -16.39 -48.05 6.11
C GLU A 29 -15.31 -47.26 5.35
N ALA A 30 -15.54 -46.94 4.08
CA ALA A 30 -14.71 -46.05 3.27
C ALA A 30 -14.64 -44.64 3.87
N LYS A 31 -15.77 -44.09 4.33
CA LYS A 31 -15.80 -42.80 5.04
C LYS A 31 -15.01 -42.85 6.36
N ALA A 32 -15.15 -43.93 7.12
CA ALA A 32 -14.42 -44.10 8.38
C ALA A 32 -12.91 -44.21 8.14
N LYS A 33 -12.49 -45.00 7.15
CA LYS A 33 -11.08 -45.14 6.75
C LYS A 33 -10.49 -43.80 6.30
N ALA A 34 -11.22 -43.04 5.48
CA ALA A 34 -10.77 -41.70 5.07
C ALA A 34 -10.61 -40.73 6.26
N GLY A 35 -11.49 -40.83 7.26
CA GLY A 35 -11.36 -40.08 8.52
C GLY A 35 -10.12 -40.49 9.32
N ASP A 36 -9.84 -41.80 9.40
CA ASP A 36 -8.66 -42.34 10.08
C ASP A 36 -7.37 -41.92 9.35
N ASP A 37 -7.34 -42.00 8.01
CA ASP A 37 -6.22 -41.56 7.16
C ASP A 37 -5.95 -40.06 7.30
N LEU A 38 -7.02 -39.23 7.31
CA LEU A 38 -6.90 -37.79 7.55
C LEU A 38 -6.36 -37.49 8.95
N SER A 39 -6.88 -38.13 9.98
CA SER A 39 -6.38 -38.01 11.36
C SER A 39 -4.89 -38.38 11.45
N ASN A 40 -4.48 -39.49 10.82
CA ASN A 40 -3.09 -39.92 10.78
C ASN A 40 -2.20 -38.90 10.06
N HIS A 41 -2.69 -38.33 8.96
CA HIS A 41 -1.97 -37.30 8.21
C HIS A 41 -1.78 -36.02 9.04
N LEU A 42 -2.83 -35.52 9.69
CA LEU A 42 -2.79 -34.35 10.58
C LEU A 42 -1.87 -34.56 11.80
N LYS A 43 -1.75 -35.80 12.27
CA LYS A 43 -0.84 -36.17 13.37
C LYS A 43 0.62 -36.25 12.94
N SER A 44 0.88 -36.38 11.63
CA SER A 44 2.22 -36.57 11.11
C SER A 44 3.14 -35.40 11.49
N PRO A 45 4.41 -35.66 11.86
CA PRO A 45 5.37 -34.60 12.18
C PRO A 45 5.57 -33.61 11.03
N GLU A 46 5.52 -34.09 9.79
CA GLU A 46 5.72 -33.27 8.59
C GLU A 46 4.62 -32.23 8.42
N VAL A 47 3.34 -32.62 8.54
CA VAL A 47 2.21 -31.68 8.45
C VAL A 47 2.27 -30.65 9.57
N LYS A 48 2.59 -31.07 10.80
CA LYS A 48 2.77 -30.14 11.94
C LYS A 48 3.91 -29.16 11.70
N LYS A 49 5.02 -29.63 11.17
CA LYS A 49 6.17 -28.79 10.81
C LYS A 49 5.82 -27.78 9.73
N GLN A 50 5.19 -28.22 8.64
CA GLN A 50 4.78 -27.36 7.54
C GLN A 50 3.78 -26.28 7.99
N ALA A 51 2.82 -26.66 8.84
CA ALA A 51 1.84 -25.73 9.37
C ALA A 51 2.49 -24.70 10.30
N TYR A 52 3.43 -25.12 11.16
CA TYR A 52 4.24 -24.22 11.98
C TYR A 52 5.09 -23.25 11.13
N GLU A 53 5.76 -23.76 10.10
CA GLU A 53 6.55 -22.94 9.16
C GLU A 53 5.67 -21.92 8.42
N SER A 54 4.46 -22.32 8.02
CA SER A 54 3.48 -21.44 7.38
C SER A 54 3.05 -20.30 8.32
N VAL A 55 2.79 -20.59 9.60
CA VAL A 55 2.46 -19.57 10.61
C VAL A 55 3.65 -18.64 10.90
N LYS A 56 4.87 -19.17 10.96
CA LYS A 56 6.07 -18.37 11.09
C LYS A 56 6.28 -17.45 9.88
N SER A 57 6.02 -17.96 8.68
CA SER A 57 6.03 -17.17 7.45
C SER A 57 5.00 -16.04 7.55
N LEU A 58 3.78 -16.32 8.03
CA LEU A 58 2.75 -15.31 8.22
C LEU A 58 3.16 -14.20 9.19
N ALA A 59 3.78 -14.55 10.32
CA ALA A 59 4.29 -13.56 11.27
C ALA A 59 5.39 -12.69 10.65
N THR A 60 6.26 -13.30 9.85
CA THR A 60 7.29 -12.59 9.07
C THR A 60 6.65 -11.63 8.07
N THR A 61 5.63 -12.10 7.35
CA THR A 61 4.82 -11.28 6.44
C THR A 61 4.20 -10.07 7.14
N ILE A 62 3.60 -10.24 8.32
CA ILE A 62 3.02 -9.12 9.10
C ILE A 62 4.08 -8.09 9.50
N HIS A 63 5.25 -8.57 9.91
CA HIS A 63 6.39 -7.69 10.22
C HIS A 63 6.87 -6.91 8.99
N ASP A 64 6.97 -7.58 7.85
CA ASP A 64 7.37 -6.96 6.59
C ASP A 64 6.33 -5.94 6.10
N ILE A 65 5.03 -6.22 6.28
CA ILE A 65 3.96 -5.24 6.03
C ILE A 65 4.20 -3.98 6.86
N ARG A 66 4.41 -4.12 8.17
CA ARG A 66 4.61 -2.99 9.08
C ARG A 66 5.86 -2.19 8.72
N LYS A 67 6.97 -2.87 8.42
CA LYS A 67 8.18 -2.22 7.90
C LYS A 67 7.90 -1.46 6.61
N GLY A 68 7.13 -2.04 5.71
CA GLY A 68 6.71 -1.39 4.48
C GLY A 68 5.93 -0.11 4.74
N PHE A 69 4.92 -0.16 5.62
CA PHE A 69 4.17 1.02 6.06
C PHE A 69 5.06 2.14 6.60
N ILE A 70 6.05 1.80 7.45
CA ILE A 70 7.00 2.75 8.02
C ILE A 70 7.94 3.33 6.94
N SER A 71 8.43 2.48 6.03
CA SER A 71 9.31 2.89 4.94
C SER A 71 8.60 3.86 3.99
N VAL A 72 7.35 3.57 3.62
CA VAL A 72 6.52 4.47 2.82
C VAL A 72 6.30 5.78 3.57
N LYS A 73 5.93 5.72 4.87
CA LYS A 73 5.76 6.94 5.69
C LYS A 73 7.01 7.82 5.67
N ALA A 74 8.20 7.24 5.83
CA ALA A 74 9.45 7.98 5.78
C ALA A 74 9.63 8.67 4.42
N ALA A 75 9.37 7.98 3.30
CA ALA A 75 9.45 8.58 1.97
C ALA A 75 8.45 9.74 1.79
N LEU A 76 7.22 9.59 2.30
CA LEU A 76 6.18 10.61 2.22
C LEU A 76 6.50 11.86 3.06
N ILE A 77 7.10 11.71 4.25
CA ILE A 77 7.53 12.86 5.06
C ILE A 77 8.53 13.72 4.27
N VAL A 78 9.52 13.08 3.64
CA VAL A 78 10.52 13.81 2.87
C VAL A 78 9.89 14.52 1.66
N PHE A 79 8.89 13.90 1.00
CA PHE A 79 8.12 14.55 -0.06
C PHE A 79 7.31 15.75 0.46
N ASP A 80 6.59 15.56 1.57
CA ASP A 80 5.74 16.58 2.17
C ASP A 80 6.58 17.79 2.62
N ASP A 81 7.76 17.58 3.20
CA ASP A 81 8.66 18.65 3.66
C ASP A 81 9.17 19.55 2.53
N LYS A 82 9.20 19.06 1.29
CA LYS A 82 9.56 19.85 0.09
C LYS A 82 8.47 20.81 -0.34
N ASN A 83 7.26 20.68 0.21
CA ASN A 83 6.11 21.55 -0.04
C ASN A 83 5.87 21.77 -1.55
N TYR A 84 5.86 20.69 -2.34
CA TYR A 84 5.47 20.77 -3.74
C TYR A 84 4.04 21.31 -3.86
N LYS A 85 3.82 22.20 -4.81
CA LYS A 85 2.51 22.81 -5.05
C LYS A 85 1.82 22.13 -6.22
N GLY A 86 0.52 21.92 -6.09
CA GLY A 86 -0.34 21.48 -7.17
C GLY A 86 -0.70 22.60 -8.14
N LYS A 87 -1.53 22.29 -9.13
CA LYS A 87 -2.00 23.25 -10.15
C LYS A 87 -2.83 24.39 -9.58
N ASP A 88 -3.47 24.17 -8.44
CA ASP A 88 -4.27 25.14 -7.68
C ASP A 88 -3.40 26.01 -6.74
N GLY A 89 -2.09 25.80 -6.73
CA GLY A 89 -1.14 26.49 -5.85
C GLY A 89 -1.11 25.97 -4.41
N ASN A 90 -1.96 25.00 -4.07
CA ASN A 90 -1.97 24.39 -2.75
C ASN A 90 -0.81 23.41 -2.57
N VAL A 91 -0.31 23.30 -1.34
CA VAL A 91 0.76 22.35 -1.03
C VAL A 91 0.20 20.93 -1.02
N LEU A 92 0.83 20.05 -1.78
CA LEU A 92 0.52 18.63 -1.82
C LEU A 92 1.10 17.94 -0.59
N LYS A 93 0.23 17.21 0.13
CA LYS A 93 0.61 16.44 1.32
C LYS A 93 0.05 15.02 1.19
N LEU A 94 0.91 14.02 1.25
CA LEU A 94 0.56 12.62 1.13
C LEU A 94 0.61 11.89 2.48
N GLY A 95 1.49 12.31 3.39
CA GLY A 95 1.65 11.72 4.72
C GLY A 95 0.35 11.64 5.53
N PRO A 96 -0.46 12.72 5.62
CA PRO A 96 -1.73 12.71 6.34
C PRO A 96 -2.77 11.71 5.81
N HIS A 97 -2.65 11.29 4.56
CA HIS A 97 -3.52 10.27 3.96
C HIS A 97 -3.02 8.85 4.21
N TRP A 98 -1.73 8.66 4.42
CA TRP A 98 -1.11 7.35 4.67
C TRP A 98 -1.15 6.94 6.14
N GLU A 99 -0.92 7.88 7.06
CA GLU A 99 -0.86 7.60 8.49
C GLU A 99 -2.10 6.90 9.09
N PRO A 100 -3.34 7.28 8.69
CA PRO A 100 -4.54 6.56 9.12
C PRO A 100 -4.53 5.07 8.72
N MET A 101 -3.89 4.70 7.60
CA MET A 101 -3.82 3.31 7.13
C MET A 101 -2.90 2.47 8.02
N ILE A 102 -1.79 3.04 8.50
CA ILE A 102 -0.89 2.37 9.47
C ILE A 102 -1.65 2.07 10.76
N LYS A 103 -2.39 3.06 11.26
CA LYS A 103 -3.22 2.89 12.46
C LYS A 103 -4.31 1.84 12.23
N LYS A 104 -5.00 1.87 11.09
CA LYS A 104 -6.01 0.87 10.71
C LYS A 104 -5.41 -0.54 10.63
N PHE A 105 -4.18 -0.68 10.11
CA PHE A 105 -3.45 -1.95 10.11
C PHE A 105 -3.22 -2.47 11.53
N ASP A 106 -2.64 -1.65 12.41
CA ASP A 106 -2.34 -2.05 13.78
C ASP A 106 -3.59 -2.39 14.58
N GLU A 107 -4.66 -1.60 14.44
CA GLU A 107 -5.96 -1.86 15.08
C GLU A 107 -6.58 -3.16 14.57
N THR A 108 -6.55 -3.39 13.25
CA THR A 108 -7.10 -4.61 12.64
C THR A 108 -6.29 -5.85 13.02
N LEU A 109 -4.96 -5.73 13.08
CA LEU A 109 -4.08 -6.79 13.53
C LEU A 109 -4.33 -7.14 14.99
N ASN A 110 -4.40 -6.15 15.88
CA ASN A 110 -4.72 -6.37 17.28
C ASN A 110 -6.09 -7.04 17.47
N PHE A 111 -7.08 -6.61 16.68
CA PHE A 111 -8.40 -7.24 16.67
C PHE A 111 -8.32 -8.70 16.18
N SER A 112 -7.60 -8.99 15.09
CA SER A 112 -7.32 -10.34 14.59
C SER A 112 -6.69 -11.24 15.66
N LEU A 113 -5.65 -10.76 16.35
CA LEU A 113 -4.96 -11.51 17.40
C LEU A 113 -5.88 -11.81 18.58
N LYS A 114 -6.72 -10.84 18.97
CA LYS A 114 -7.74 -11.04 20.00
C LYS A 114 -8.75 -12.11 19.56
N GLN A 115 -9.25 -12.05 18.34
CA GLN A 115 -10.19 -13.04 17.82
C GLN A 115 -9.55 -14.44 17.72
N ALA A 116 -8.29 -14.54 17.29
CA ALA A 116 -7.56 -15.79 17.25
C ALA A 116 -7.43 -16.44 18.63
N LYS A 117 -7.08 -15.65 19.66
CA LYS A 117 -7.01 -16.12 21.05
C LYS A 117 -8.37 -16.59 21.58
N GLU A 118 -9.43 -15.83 21.31
CA GLU A 118 -10.79 -16.20 21.71
C GLU A 118 -11.27 -17.46 21.00
N ALA A 119 -10.98 -17.61 19.69
CA ALA A 119 -11.28 -18.80 18.90
C ALA A 119 -10.50 -20.02 19.39
N ALA A 120 -9.21 -19.89 19.68
CA ALA A 120 -8.39 -20.97 20.25
C ALA A 120 -8.93 -21.41 21.63
N THR A 121 -9.31 -20.46 22.48
CA THR A 121 -9.93 -20.78 23.79
C THR A 121 -11.24 -21.54 23.61
N PHE A 122 -12.09 -21.08 22.69
CA PHE A 122 -13.35 -21.74 22.37
C PHE A 122 -13.14 -23.16 21.82
N MET A 123 -12.22 -23.34 20.86
CA MET A 123 -11.87 -24.64 20.29
C MET A 123 -11.29 -25.62 21.32
N ARG A 124 -10.56 -25.14 22.33
CA ARG A 124 -10.14 -25.99 23.46
C ARG A 124 -11.30 -26.51 24.28
N THR A 125 -12.23 -25.63 24.66
CA THR A 125 -13.42 -26.03 25.41
C THR A 125 -14.15 -27.14 24.68
N VAL A 126 -14.24 -27.03 23.36
CA VAL A 126 -14.94 -27.97 22.49
C VAL A 126 -14.15 -29.27 22.35
N THR A 127 -12.84 -29.18 22.16
CA THR A 127 -11.96 -30.35 22.16
C THR A 127 -12.07 -31.16 23.44
N ALA A 128 -12.24 -30.50 24.59
CA ALA A 128 -12.45 -31.15 25.88
C ALA A 128 -13.82 -31.86 25.96
N VAL A 129 -14.87 -31.22 25.44
CA VAL A 129 -16.22 -31.79 25.27
C VAL A 129 -16.22 -33.00 24.33
N LEU A 130 -15.46 -32.92 23.23
CA LEU A 130 -15.27 -34.01 22.26
C LEU A 130 -14.25 -35.06 22.76
N GLY A 131 -14.06 -35.19 24.07
CA GLY A 131 -13.18 -36.14 24.76
C GLY A 131 -13.56 -37.62 24.57
N ASP A 132 -13.11 -38.52 25.44
CA ASP A 132 -13.51 -39.93 25.41
C ASP A 132 -15.01 -40.08 25.76
N VAL A 133 -15.89 -39.79 24.80
CA VAL A 133 -17.35 -39.86 24.98
C VAL A 133 -17.79 -41.30 24.80
N ALA A 134 -18.30 -41.93 25.87
CA ALA A 134 -18.91 -43.23 25.76
C ALA A 134 -20.30 -43.10 25.10
N PRO A 135 -20.80 -44.13 24.40
CA PRO A 135 -22.15 -44.11 23.82
C PRO A 135 -23.27 -43.79 24.84
N ALA A 136 -23.04 -44.08 26.13
CA ALA A 136 -23.96 -43.78 27.22
C ALA A 136 -24.07 -42.28 27.56
N ASP A 137 -23.09 -41.47 27.16
CA ASP A 137 -23.01 -40.03 27.47
C ASP A 137 -23.74 -39.16 26.45
N GLY A 138 -24.45 -39.76 25.49
CA GLY A 138 -24.96 -39.06 24.31
C GLY A 138 -25.91 -37.90 24.60
N ALA A 139 -26.71 -37.97 25.67
CA ALA A 139 -27.58 -36.87 26.08
C ALA A 139 -26.79 -35.66 26.63
N GLN A 140 -25.75 -35.92 27.42
CA GLN A 140 -24.87 -34.88 27.96
C GLN A 140 -24.02 -34.25 26.83
N LEU A 141 -23.48 -35.09 25.93
CA LEU A 141 -22.77 -34.63 24.74
C LEU A 141 -23.67 -33.75 23.86
N ALA A 142 -24.94 -34.11 23.68
CA ALA A 142 -25.88 -33.30 22.90
C ALA A 142 -26.12 -31.90 23.52
N ILE A 143 -26.18 -31.80 24.85
CA ILE A 143 -26.31 -30.52 25.56
C ILE A 143 -25.05 -29.68 25.37
N GLU A 144 -23.87 -30.27 25.55
CA GLU A 144 -22.59 -29.56 25.43
C GLU A 144 -22.32 -29.15 23.96
N LEU A 145 -22.65 -29.99 22.99
CA LEU A 145 -22.62 -29.65 21.56
C LEU A 145 -23.57 -28.48 21.24
N LYS A 146 -24.77 -28.46 21.82
CA LYS A 146 -25.72 -27.35 21.63
C LYS A 146 -25.20 -26.04 22.22
N GLN A 147 -24.54 -26.10 23.37
CA GLN A 147 -23.90 -24.93 23.99
C GLN A 147 -22.68 -24.46 23.19
N PHE A 148 -21.94 -25.37 22.57
CA PHE A 148 -20.90 -25.01 21.61
C PHE A 148 -21.49 -24.29 20.39
N MET A 149 -22.50 -24.88 19.77
CA MET A 149 -23.13 -24.33 18.57
C MET A 149 -23.72 -22.94 18.80
N SER A 150 -24.22 -22.63 20.00
CA SER A 150 -24.77 -21.29 20.28
C SER A 150 -23.71 -20.19 20.26
N GLY A 151 -22.43 -20.51 20.50
CA GLY A 151 -21.32 -19.55 20.44
C GLY A 151 -20.68 -19.42 19.05
N LEU A 152 -20.95 -20.35 18.15
CA LEU A 152 -20.25 -20.48 16.87
C LEU A 152 -20.63 -19.37 15.86
N PRO A 153 -21.90 -18.94 15.71
CA PRO A 153 -22.26 -17.81 14.85
C PRO A 153 -21.55 -16.50 15.20
N ALA A 154 -21.32 -16.23 16.50
CA ALA A 154 -20.59 -15.04 16.92
C ALA A 154 -19.11 -15.09 16.49
N ARG A 155 -18.50 -16.28 16.46
CA ARG A 155 -17.12 -16.48 15.99
C ARG A 155 -17.02 -16.38 14.47
N GLU A 156 -18.01 -16.95 13.78
CA GLU A 156 -18.18 -16.83 12.34
C GLU A 156 -18.27 -15.36 11.90
N GLU A 157 -19.11 -14.56 12.57
CA GLU A 157 -19.25 -13.12 12.28
C GLU A 157 -17.96 -12.37 12.59
N ASN A 158 -17.30 -12.65 13.71
CA ASN A 158 -16.03 -12.00 14.04
C ASN A 158 -14.94 -12.28 12.99
N ALA A 159 -14.83 -13.52 12.50
CA ALA A 159 -13.92 -13.87 11.42
C ALA A 159 -14.23 -13.09 10.13
N LEU A 160 -15.52 -12.94 9.79
CA LEU A 160 -15.97 -12.13 8.67
C LEU A 160 -15.63 -10.65 8.85
N VAL A 161 -15.77 -10.10 10.07
CA VAL A 161 -15.40 -8.72 10.37
C VAL A 161 -13.89 -8.49 10.23
N VAL A 162 -13.06 -9.43 10.70
CA VAL A 162 -11.59 -9.36 10.52
C VAL A 162 -11.26 -9.36 9.02
N ASN A 163 -11.86 -10.28 8.27
CA ASN A 163 -11.71 -10.39 6.82
C ASN A 163 -12.06 -9.08 6.10
N LYS A 164 -13.24 -8.51 6.36
CA LYS A 164 -13.68 -7.24 5.75
C LYS A 164 -12.73 -6.08 6.07
N LYS A 165 -12.28 -5.95 7.33
CA LYS A 165 -11.36 -4.87 7.73
C LYS A 165 -10.02 -4.93 7.00
N PHE A 166 -9.47 -6.13 6.81
CA PHE A 166 -8.25 -6.32 6.05
C PHE A 166 -8.47 -6.08 4.54
N GLN A 167 -9.59 -6.53 3.97
CA GLN A 167 -9.93 -6.24 2.58
C GLN A 167 -10.04 -4.73 2.32
N GLU A 168 -10.79 -4.01 3.16
CA GLU A 168 -10.92 -2.56 3.05
C GLU A 168 -9.56 -1.85 3.17
N LEU A 169 -8.68 -2.33 4.05
CA LEU A 169 -7.33 -1.79 4.17
C LEU A 169 -6.50 -2.04 2.91
N ALA A 170 -6.57 -3.23 2.31
CA ALA A 170 -5.90 -3.55 1.05
C ALA A 170 -6.38 -2.62 -0.08
N ASP A 171 -7.70 -2.42 -0.19
CA ASP A 171 -8.30 -1.52 -1.18
C ASP A 171 -7.86 -0.06 -0.96
N ASP A 172 -7.85 0.42 0.30
CA ASP A 172 -7.39 1.76 0.67
C ASP A 172 -5.92 1.98 0.27
N VAL A 173 -5.07 0.98 0.52
CA VAL A 173 -3.64 0.94 0.20
C VAL A 173 -3.42 0.97 -1.31
N ILE A 174 -4.20 0.21 -2.09
CA ILE A 174 -4.17 0.26 -3.56
C ILE A 174 -4.60 1.64 -4.08
N LEU A 175 -5.69 2.20 -3.57
CA LEU A 175 -6.17 3.52 -3.97
C LEU A 175 -5.17 4.63 -3.65
N PHE A 176 -4.33 4.45 -2.63
CA PHE A 176 -3.27 5.39 -2.31
C PHE A 176 -2.21 5.50 -3.41
N ASN A 177 -1.92 4.42 -4.16
CA ASN A 177 -1.00 4.48 -5.30
C ASN A 177 -1.45 5.51 -6.34
N ALA A 178 -2.76 5.56 -6.63
CA ALA A 178 -3.30 6.55 -7.55
C ALA A 178 -3.13 7.98 -7.02
N LYS A 179 -3.19 8.19 -5.70
CA LYS A 179 -2.95 9.51 -5.08
C LYS A 179 -1.50 9.96 -5.22
N ILE A 180 -0.55 9.03 -5.09
CA ILE A 180 0.87 9.31 -5.35
C ILE A 180 1.06 9.81 -6.78
N ASP A 181 0.49 9.09 -7.75
CA ASP A 181 0.62 9.41 -9.17
C ASP A 181 0.03 10.79 -9.49
N ILE A 182 -1.19 11.05 -9.01
CA ILE A 182 -1.86 12.35 -9.18
C ILE A 182 -1.03 13.48 -8.55
N ALA A 183 -0.46 13.29 -7.35
CA ALA A 183 0.33 14.32 -6.69
C ALA A 183 1.64 14.61 -7.45
N LEU A 184 2.32 13.57 -7.95
CA LEU A 184 3.52 13.73 -8.78
C LEU A 184 3.20 14.48 -10.08
N GLU A 185 2.15 14.06 -10.80
CA GLU A 185 1.72 14.72 -12.04
C GLU A 185 1.35 16.20 -11.82
N GLN A 186 0.67 16.51 -10.71
CA GLN A 186 0.32 17.89 -10.37
C GLN A 186 1.53 18.74 -10.06
N ALA A 187 2.50 18.20 -9.29
CA ALA A 187 3.74 18.89 -8.97
C ALA A 187 4.59 19.16 -10.24
N GLU A 188 4.72 18.17 -11.12
CA GLU A 188 5.45 18.29 -12.38
C GLU A 188 4.82 19.32 -13.31
N ALA A 189 3.50 19.27 -13.47
CA ALA A 189 2.78 20.23 -14.28
C ALA A 189 2.97 21.65 -13.76
N ASN A 190 2.94 21.85 -12.44
CA ASN A 190 3.14 23.16 -11.85
C ASN A 190 4.57 23.69 -12.05
N ILE A 191 5.60 22.85 -11.85
CA ILE A 191 7.00 23.23 -12.09
C ILE A 191 7.20 23.59 -13.57
N LYS A 192 6.65 22.79 -14.49
CA LYS A 192 6.75 23.05 -15.93
C LYS A 192 6.14 24.40 -16.32
N VAL A 193 4.93 24.68 -15.83
CA VAL A 193 4.25 25.97 -16.07
C VAL A 193 5.07 27.14 -15.49
N ALA A 194 5.63 26.98 -14.30
CA ALA A 194 6.49 28.00 -13.69
C ALA A 194 7.77 28.24 -14.49
N LEU A 195 8.43 27.18 -14.97
CA LEU A 195 9.62 27.28 -15.83
C LEU A 195 9.32 27.97 -17.16
N GLU A 196 8.21 27.62 -17.82
CA GLU A 196 7.78 28.27 -19.06
C GLU A 196 7.51 29.77 -18.85
N SER A 197 6.84 30.12 -17.74
CA SER A 197 6.58 31.51 -17.36
C SER A 197 7.86 32.29 -17.05
N ALA A 198 8.80 31.71 -16.30
CA ALA A 198 10.09 32.33 -15.98
C ALA A 198 10.95 32.53 -17.24
N ARG A 199 11.02 31.53 -18.13
CA ARG A 199 11.73 31.65 -19.42
C ARG A 199 11.14 32.74 -20.30
N LYS A 200 9.81 32.86 -20.34
CA LYS A 200 9.14 33.94 -21.08
C LYS A 200 9.50 35.31 -20.50
N ARG A 201 9.45 35.48 -19.17
CA ARG A 201 9.88 36.72 -18.50
C ARG A 201 11.34 37.06 -18.80
N LEU A 202 12.23 36.06 -18.80
CA LEU A 202 13.63 36.27 -19.16
C LEU A 202 13.79 36.75 -20.61
N ASP A 203 13.06 36.15 -21.56
CA ASP A 203 13.05 36.58 -22.96
C ASP A 203 12.52 38.01 -23.11
N ASP A 204 11.44 38.35 -22.42
CA ASP A 204 10.86 39.70 -22.41
C ASP A 204 11.84 40.74 -21.83
N LEU A 205 12.53 40.43 -20.71
CA LEU A 205 13.56 41.29 -20.11
C LEU A 205 14.79 41.47 -21.02
N ASN A 206 15.25 40.40 -21.68
CA ASN A 206 16.34 40.48 -22.64
C ASN A 206 15.98 41.34 -23.86
N LYS A 207 14.73 41.25 -24.35
CA LYS A 207 14.22 42.14 -25.40
C LYS A 207 14.17 43.58 -24.94
N GLU A 208 13.73 43.85 -23.71
CA GLU A 208 13.73 45.22 -23.17
C GLU A 208 15.15 45.78 -23.06
N LEU A 209 16.11 44.98 -22.57
CA LEU A 209 17.51 45.36 -22.49
C LEU A 209 18.10 45.64 -23.88
N ALA A 210 17.79 44.81 -24.88
CA ALA A 210 18.24 45.02 -26.26
C ALA A 210 17.68 46.32 -26.86
N VAL A 211 16.37 46.57 -26.71
CA VAL A 211 15.73 47.82 -27.17
C VAL A 211 16.31 49.03 -26.45
N TRP A 212 16.63 48.89 -25.15
CA TRP A 212 17.23 49.96 -24.37
C TRP A 212 18.68 50.25 -24.82
N MET A 213 19.49 49.22 -25.07
CA MET A 213 20.83 49.36 -25.66
C MET A 213 20.78 49.98 -27.08
N GLU A 214 19.78 49.63 -27.89
CA GLU A 214 19.58 50.25 -29.20
C GLU A 214 19.25 51.75 -29.09
N LYS A 215 18.42 52.17 -28.11
CA LYS A 215 18.13 53.59 -27.87
C LYS A 215 19.37 54.38 -27.46
N LEU A 216 20.22 53.79 -26.61
CA LEU A 216 21.52 54.40 -26.29
C LEU A 216 22.43 54.50 -27.51
N ASN A 217 22.44 53.47 -28.36
CA ASN A 217 23.19 53.47 -29.60
C ASN A 217 22.67 54.54 -30.58
N VAL A 218 21.35 54.73 -30.71
CA VAL A 218 20.76 55.78 -31.56
C VAL A 218 21.09 57.19 -31.03
N GLY A 219 21.16 57.36 -29.70
CA GLY A 219 21.64 58.61 -29.07
C GLY A 219 23.14 58.86 -29.24
N THR A 220 23.94 57.83 -29.51
CA THR A 220 25.39 57.90 -29.69
C THR A 220 25.85 57.75 -31.16
N THR A 221 24.97 57.38 -32.08
CA THR A 221 25.27 57.23 -33.53
C THR A 221 25.56 58.54 -34.26
N GLU A 222 25.38 59.71 -33.66
CA GLU A 222 26.00 60.94 -34.21
C GLU A 222 27.54 60.94 -34.05
N MET A 223 28.13 60.03 -33.25
CA MET A 223 29.57 60.03 -32.95
C MET A 223 30.31 58.68 -33.18
N ILE A 224 29.63 57.53 -33.28
CA ILE A 224 30.30 56.20 -33.30
C ILE A 224 29.88 55.36 -34.52
N SER A 225 30.24 55.79 -35.74
CA SER A 225 30.04 55.00 -36.96
C SER A 225 31.18 54.03 -37.29
N GLU A 226 32.26 53.96 -36.49
CA GLU A 226 33.49 53.24 -36.89
C GLU A 226 33.76 51.87 -36.22
N ILE A 227 32.98 51.41 -35.23
CA ILE A 227 33.35 50.21 -34.43
C ILE A 227 32.46 48.96 -34.69
N ALA A 228 31.33 49.08 -35.38
CA ALA A 228 30.22 48.11 -35.29
C ALA A 228 30.35 46.77 -36.06
N VAL A 229 31.43 46.47 -36.78
CA VAL A 229 31.45 45.30 -37.69
C VAL A 229 31.85 43.97 -37.02
N GLY A 230 32.38 43.98 -35.78
CA GLY A 230 32.94 42.77 -35.15
C GLY A 230 32.03 41.99 -34.16
N ALA A 231 31.05 42.63 -33.52
CA ALA A 231 30.44 42.08 -32.29
C ALA A 231 29.29 41.07 -32.51
N LEU A 232 28.63 41.09 -33.67
CA LEU A 232 27.43 40.27 -33.92
C LEU A 232 27.71 38.77 -34.13
N GLN A 233 28.95 38.37 -34.41
CA GLN A 233 29.33 36.96 -34.59
C GLN A 233 29.63 36.23 -33.26
N ALA A 234 30.00 36.94 -32.20
CA ALA A 234 30.33 36.32 -30.90
C ALA A 234 29.07 35.88 -30.12
N VAL A 235 27.95 36.60 -30.27
CA VAL A 235 26.69 36.35 -29.54
C VAL A 235 26.11 34.96 -29.84
N LYS A 236 26.38 34.39 -31.02
CA LYS A 236 25.88 33.07 -31.43
C LYS A 236 26.72 31.91 -30.87
N SER A 237 28.00 32.12 -30.56
CA SER A 237 28.91 31.14 -29.94
C SER A 237 28.87 31.14 -28.40
N ILE A 238 28.33 32.21 -27.81
CA ILE A 238 28.30 32.46 -26.36
C ILE A 238 27.14 31.74 -25.64
N TYR A 239 26.16 31.20 -26.36
CA TYR A 239 25.06 30.39 -25.79
C TYR A 239 25.52 29.10 -25.08
N THR A 240 26.82 28.77 -25.14
CA THR A 240 27.36 27.52 -24.59
C THR A 240 28.42 27.67 -23.49
N LEU A 241 29.16 28.79 -23.35
CA LEU A 241 30.24 28.87 -22.37
C LEU A 241 30.48 30.30 -21.85
N ASP A 242 30.36 30.44 -20.53
CA ASP A 242 30.76 31.55 -19.64
C ASP A 242 30.07 32.92 -19.80
N PHE A 243 29.04 33.12 -18.97
CA PHE A 243 28.25 34.35 -18.84
C PHE A 243 29.03 35.51 -18.18
N ALA A 244 30.06 35.22 -17.36
CA ALA A 244 30.83 36.26 -16.68
C ALA A 244 31.67 37.10 -17.66
N GLY A 245 32.12 36.50 -18.77
CA GLY A 245 32.89 37.20 -19.81
C GLY A 245 32.09 38.23 -20.61
N ILE A 246 30.77 38.05 -20.73
CA ILE A 246 29.88 38.96 -21.47
C ILE A 246 29.71 40.28 -20.70
N MET A 247 29.43 40.17 -19.40
CA MET A 247 29.17 41.33 -18.53
C MET A 247 30.42 42.22 -18.40
N GLY A 248 31.61 41.61 -18.29
CA GLY A 248 32.87 42.35 -18.17
C GLY A 248 33.23 43.20 -19.40
N ALA A 249 32.84 42.78 -20.62
CA ALA A 249 33.09 43.55 -21.83
C ALA A 249 32.16 44.78 -21.95
N VAL A 250 30.92 44.65 -21.48
CA VAL A 250 29.90 45.71 -21.51
C VAL A 250 30.23 46.83 -20.50
N ASP A 251 30.78 46.50 -19.33
CA ASP A 251 31.15 47.50 -18.32
C ASP A 251 32.27 48.44 -18.77
N SER A 252 33.17 47.98 -19.65
CA SER A 252 34.31 48.79 -20.11
C SER A 252 33.94 49.96 -21.04
N VAL A 253 32.80 49.86 -21.75
CA VAL A 253 32.36 50.85 -22.74
C VAL A 253 31.50 51.96 -22.10
N ILE A 254 30.90 51.69 -20.94
CA ILE A 254 29.84 52.53 -20.35
C ILE A 254 30.38 53.60 -19.39
N ASN A 255 31.58 53.43 -18.84
CA ASN A 255 32.19 54.39 -17.90
C ASN A 255 32.46 55.79 -18.50
N ILE A 256 32.15 56.03 -19.78
CA ILE A 256 32.44 57.29 -20.48
C ILE A 256 31.20 58.21 -20.60
N PHE A 257 29.96 57.72 -20.42
CA PHE A 257 28.75 58.53 -20.66
C PHE A 257 27.77 58.46 -19.49
N SER A 258 27.86 59.45 -18.59
CA SER A 258 27.00 59.57 -17.41
C SER A 258 25.68 60.29 -17.71
N HIS A 259 24.62 59.51 -17.91
CA HIS A 259 23.27 59.90 -17.53
C HIS A 259 22.81 58.93 -16.42
N GLU A 260 22.79 59.42 -15.18
CA GLU A 260 22.53 58.64 -13.96
C GLU A 260 21.20 57.84 -14.00
N ALA A 261 20.20 58.37 -14.71
CA ALA A 261 18.92 57.68 -14.94
C ALA A 261 19.03 56.49 -15.92
N GLU A 262 19.96 56.55 -16.87
CA GLU A 262 20.16 55.50 -17.87
C GLU A 262 20.96 54.33 -17.28
N THR A 263 22.05 54.61 -16.55
CA THR A 263 22.76 53.58 -15.78
C THR A 263 21.85 52.86 -14.79
N LYS A 264 20.98 53.59 -14.09
CA LYS A 264 20.03 52.99 -13.15
C LYS A 264 19.05 52.02 -13.82
N LYS A 265 18.48 52.37 -14.98
CA LYS A 265 17.54 51.49 -15.69
C LYS A 265 18.24 50.20 -16.18
N LYS A 266 19.50 50.29 -16.61
CA LYS A 266 20.31 49.12 -16.98
C LYS A 266 20.51 48.20 -15.79
N GLU A 267 20.95 48.74 -14.66
CA GLU A 267 21.19 47.99 -13.43
C GLU A 267 19.91 47.30 -12.94
N GLU A 268 18.74 47.96 -13.03
CA GLU A 268 17.44 47.37 -12.69
C GLU A 268 17.08 46.17 -13.59
N LEU A 269 17.33 46.28 -14.90
CA LEU A 269 17.11 45.18 -15.84
C LEU A 269 18.08 44.02 -15.62
N GLU A 270 19.36 44.30 -15.39
CA GLU A 270 20.38 43.29 -15.10
C GLU A 270 20.08 42.55 -13.79
N GLN A 271 19.67 43.27 -12.74
CA GLN A 271 19.22 42.67 -11.48
C GLN A 271 17.97 41.81 -11.68
N SER A 272 17.00 42.27 -12.47
CA SER A 272 15.79 41.50 -12.77
C SER A 272 16.10 40.22 -13.56
N ILE A 273 17.00 40.30 -14.53
CA ILE A 273 17.49 39.15 -15.30
C ILE A 273 18.20 38.15 -14.37
N ALA A 274 19.08 38.64 -13.49
CA ALA A 274 19.76 37.79 -12.51
C ALA A 274 18.77 37.08 -11.58
N ALA A 275 17.75 37.80 -11.09
CA ALA A 275 16.70 37.23 -10.25
C ALA A 275 15.87 36.15 -10.99
N VAL A 276 15.49 36.39 -12.25
CA VAL A 276 14.76 35.39 -13.05
C VAL A 276 15.63 34.18 -13.38
N ASN A 277 16.92 34.37 -13.65
CA ASN A 277 17.86 33.25 -13.85
C ASN A 277 18.02 32.41 -12.58
N GLN A 278 18.09 33.05 -11.41
CA GLN A 278 18.09 32.35 -10.13
C GLN A 278 16.80 31.55 -9.95
N GLU A 279 15.64 32.14 -10.23
CA GLU A 279 14.34 31.46 -10.18
C GLU A 279 14.30 30.22 -11.11
N ILE A 280 14.80 30.34 -12.34
CA ILE A 280 14.89 29.21 -13.28
C ILE A 280 15.80 28.11 -12.73
N SER A 281 16.95 28.47 -12.17
CA SER A 281 17.89 27.51 -11.57
C SER A 281 17.25 26.75 -10.40
N GLU A 282 16.55 27.46 -9.51
CA GLU A 282 15.81 26.87 -8.40
C GLU A 282 14.68 25.93 -8.88
N LEU A 283 13.95 26.32 -9.92
CA LEU A 283 12.90 25.50 -10.51
C LEU A 283 13.46 24.23 -11.19
N LEU A 284 14.59 24.31 -11.88
CA LEU A 284 15.28 23.14 -12.45
C LEU A 284 15.79 22.20 -11.36
N ALA A 285 16.36 22.73 -10.28
CA ALA A 285 16.76 21.93 -9.13
C ALA A 285 15.54 21.23 -8.49
N ARG A 286 14.40 21.93 -8.37
CA ARG A 286 13.15 21.33 -7.87
C ARG A 286 12.61 20.22 -8.78
N ASP A 287 12.73 20.38 -10.10
CA ASP A 287 12.33 19.36 -11.10
C ASP A 287 13.19 18.09 -10.96
N GLN A 288 14.51 18.26 -10.85
CA GLN A 288 15.44 17.16 -10.61
C GLN A 288 15.18 16.44 -9.27
N ASP A 289 14.94 17.21 -8.20
CA ASP A 289 14.55 16.66 -6.91
C ASP A 289 13.25 15.84 -7.03
N LEU A 290 12.25 16.37 -7.75
CA LEU A 290 10.97 15.69 -7.96
C LEU A 290 11.13 14.37 -8.72
N GLY A 291 12.01 14.32 -9.72
CA GLY A 291 12.40 13.08 -10.40
C GLY A 291 13.00 12.03 -9.46
N THR A 292 13.79 12.46 -8.47
CA THR A 292 14.32 11.56 -7.42
C THR A 292 13.22 11.03 -6.52
N PHE A 293 12.24 11.87 -6.14
CA PHE A 293 11.08 11.44 -5.36
C PHE A 293 10.19 10.48 -6.12
N ARG A 294 9.96 10.69 -7.43
CA ARG A 294 9.22 9.74 -8.27
C ARG A 294 9.81 8.34 -8.14
N THR A 295 11.12 8.18 -8.30
CA THR A 295 11.76 6.86 -8.19
C THR A 295 11.54 6.22 -6.82
N ARG A 296 11.71 6.99 -5.73
CA ARG A 296 11.49 6.50 -4.36
C ARG A 296 10.02 6.15 -4.09
N LEU A 297 9.10 6.92 -4.66
CA LEU A 297 7.67 6.68 -4.52
C LEU A 297 7.21 5.50 -5.38
N GLU A 298 7.83 5.23 -6.54
CA GLU A 298 7.59 4.01 -7.32
C GLU A 298 8.09 2.75 -6.58
N GLU A 299 9.24 2.82 -5.91
CA GLU A 299 9.67 1.75 -5.00
C GLU A 299 8.67 1.56 -3.85
N SER A 300 8.17 2.66 -3.30
CA SER A 300 7.11 2.65 -2.29
C SER A 300 5.82 2.00 -2.82
N LYS A 301 5.42 2.27 -4.08
CA LYS A 301 4.24 1.65 -4.72
C LYS A 301 4.38 0.12 -4.85
N LYS A 302 5.58 -0.39 -5.13
CA LYS A 302 5.85 -1.84 -5.12
C LYS A 302 5.65 -2.43 -3.73
N VAL A 303 6.13 -1.72 -2.70
CA VAL A 303 5.93 -2.11 -1.31
C VAL A 303 4.44 -2.06 -0.94
N VAL A 304 3.71 -1.03 -1.32
CA VAL A 304 2.25 -0.88 -1.15
C VAL A 304 1.49 -2.05 -1.78
N THR A 305 1.87 -2.44 -3.00
CA THR A 305 1.26 -3.58 -3.71
C THR A 305 1.54 -4.89 -2.98
N SER A 306 2.80 -5.12 -2.58
CA SER A 306 3.20 -6.28 -1.79
C SER A 306 2.44 -6.35 -0.45
N ILE A 307 2.30 -5.22 0.25
CA ILE A 307 1.50 -5.13 1.48
C ILE A 307 0.06 -5.60 1.23
N SER A 308 -0.57 -5.11 0.16
CA SER A 308 -1.94 -5.48 -0.19
C SER A 308 -2.07 -6.98 -0.47
N GLU A 309 -1.18 -7.56 -1.27
CA GLU A 309 -1.18 -9.00 -1.58
C GLU A 309 -0.99 -9.84 -0.30
N GLN A 310 -0.10 -9.41 0.58
CA GLN A 310 0.16 -10.06 1.86
C GLN A 310 -1.03 -9.97 2.82
N ILE A 311 -1.77 -8.86 2.82
CA ILE A 311 -3.01 -8.71 3.57
C ILE A 311 -4.08 -9.67 3.03
N LEU A 312 -4.16 -9.88 1.71
CA LEU A 312 -5.12 -10.83 1.11
C LEU A 312 -4.87 -12.28 1.56
N VAL A 313 -3.62 -12.67 1.83
CA VAL A 313 -3.34 -13.98 2.44
C VAL A 313 -4.00 -14.12 3.82
N ILE A 314 -3.99 -13.06 4.64
CA ILE A 314 -4.65 -13.04 5.95
C ILE A 314 -6.18 -13.14 5.76
N VAL A 315 -6.73 -12.43 4.77
CA VAL A 315 -8.15 -12.48 4.37
C VAL A 315 -8.57 -13.91 4.06
N ASP A 316 -7.81 -14.63 3.24
CA ASP A 316 -8.12 -16.01 2.83
C ASP A 316 -8.09 -17.00 3.99
N ILE A 317 -7.17 -16.84 4.95
CA ILE A 317 -7.14 -17.66 6.17
C ILE A 317 -8.44 -17.48 6.96
N TRP A 318 -8.84 -16.23 7.22
CA TRP A 318 -10.05 -15.96 7.99
C TRP A 318 -11.33 -16.37 7.26
N LYS A 319 -11.35 -16.26 5.93
CA LYS A 319 -12.43 -16.77 5.08
C LYS A 319 -12.56 -18.29 5.19
N THR A 320 -11.44 -19.00 5.17
CA THR A 320 -11.41 -20.46 5.32
C THR A 320 -11.94 -20.88 6.69
N ILE A 321 -11.46 -20.25 7.77
CA ILE A 321 -11.95 -20.49 9.13
C ILE A 321 -13.46 -20.25 9.24
N HIS A 322 -13.96 -19.15 8.66
CA HIS A 322 -15.38 -18.83 8.62
C HIS A 322 -16.20 -19.94 7.92
N LEU A 323 -15.76 -20.38 6.74
CA LEU A 323 -16.45 -21.44 5.98
C LEU A 323 -16.45 -22.79 6.70
N ASP A 324 -15.36 -23.12 7.39
CA ASP A 324 -15.23 -24.35 8.18
C ASP A 324 -16.16 -24.32 9.39
N LEU A 325 -16.22 -23.19 10.10
CA LEU A 325 -17.14 -23.00 11.23
C LEU A 325 -18.61 -23.10 10.76
N TYR A 326 -18.97 -22.42 9.68
CA TYR A 326 -20.32 -22.49 9.10
C TYR A 326 -20.70 -23.93 8.71
N SER A 327 -19.79 -24.64 8.04
CA SER A 327 -20.04 -26.04 7.61
C SER A 327 -20.25 -26.97 8.79
N LEU A 328 -19.50 -26.74 9.89
CA LEU A 328 -19.68 -27.47 11.13
C LEU A 328 -21.05 -27.20 11.77
N ASP A 329 -21.48 -25.94 11.83
CA ASP A 329 -22.80 -25.58 12.39
C ASP A 329 -23.93 -26.35 11.70
N VAL A 330 -23.90 -26.34 10.36
CA VAL A 330 -24.88 -27.03 9.51
C VAL A 330 -24.86 -28.53 9.78
N ALA A 331 -23.67 -29.13 9.84
CA ALA A 331 -23.50 -30.55 10.08
C ALA A 331 -24.03 -30.96 11.47
N LEU A 332 -23.67 -30.24 12.53
CA LEU A 332 -24.08 -30.54 13.90
C LEU A 332 -25.57 -30.28 14.13
N SER A 333 -26.13 -29.19 13.59
CA SER A 333 -27.55 -28.84 13.66
C SER A 333 -28.48 -29.94 13.15
N SER A 334 -28.01 -30.68 12.14
CA SER A 334 -28.77 -31.78 11.53
C SER A 334 -28.75 -33.07 12.34
N GLN A 335 -27.68 -33.33 13.12
CA GLN A 335 -27.44 -34.62 13.79
C GLN A 335 -27.83 -34.64 15.26
N VAL A 336 -27.82 -33.50 15.96
CA VAL A 336 -28.18 -33.39 17.40
C VAL A 336 -29.66 -33.72 17.69
N LYS A 337 -30.51 -33.88 16.66
CA LYS A 337 -31.93 -34.26 16.79
C LYS A 337 -32.19 -35.78 16.79
N GLY A 338 -31.17 -36.61 16.53
CA GLY A 338 -31.29 -38.08 16.44
C GLY A 338 -30.38 -38.85 17.41
N GLU A 339 -30.43 -40.19 17.38
CA GLU A 339 -29.51 -41.04 18.15
C GLU A 339 -28.07 -40.93 17.62
N LEU A 340 -27.10 -40.81 18.55
CA LEU A 340 -25.69 -40.69 18.21
C LEU A 340 -25.15 -42.03 17.68
N THR A 341 -24.91 -42.11 16.37
CA THR A 341 -24.35 -43.31 15.74
C THR A 341 -22.84 -43.46 16.02
N LYS A 342 -22.31 -44.69 15.97
CA LYS A 342 -20.85 -44.94 16.03
C LYS A 342 -20.07 -44.15 14.97
N PHE A 343 -20.68 -43.95 13.79
CA PHE A 343 -20.10 -43.17 12.71
C PHE A 343 -20.02 -41.68 13.06
N PHE A 344 -21.05 -41.12 13.70
CA PHE A 344 -21.01 -39.75 14.21
C PHE A 344 -19.92 -39.56 15.28
N LEU A 345 -19.77 -40.51 16.21
CA LEU A 345 -18.69 -40.47 17.21
C LEU A 345 -17.30 -40.45 16.54
N LYS A 346 -17.07 -41.25 15.50
CA LYS A 346 -15.83 -41.18 14.71
C LYS A 346 -15.61 -39.80 14.06
N LYS A 347 -16.66 -39.18 13.51
CA LYS A 347 -16.56 -37.82 12.95
C LYS A 347 -16.17 -36.79 14.02
N LEU A 348 -16.71 -36.92 15.24
CA LEU A 348 -16.36 -36.05 16.35
C LEU A 348 -14.89 -36.19 16.75
N ILE A 349 -14.33 -37.41 16.72
CA ILE A 349 -12.89 -37.64 16.96
C ILE A 349 -12.04 -36.94 15.90
N VAL A 350 -12.40 -37.05 14.61
CA VAL A 350 -11.66 -36.35 13.54
C VAL A 350 -11.80 -34.83 13.69
N ALA A 351 -12.98 -34.33 14.02
CA ALA A 351 -13.22 -32.91 14.26
C ALA A 351 -12.40 -32.38 15.45
N LYS A 352 -12.30 -33.16 16.54
CA LYS A 352 -11.46 -32.86 17.69
C LYS A 352 -10.00 -32.67 17.29
N GLU A 353 -9.44 -33.58 16.49
CA GLU A 353 -8.05 -33.50 16.03
C GLU A 353 -7.81 -32.27 15.14
N ILE A 354 -8.77 -31.94 14.27
CA ILE A 354 -8.74 -30.71 13.45
C ILE A 354 -8.76 -29.47 14.35
N TYR A 355 -9.65 -29.41 15.35
CA TYR A 355 -9.72 -28.26 16.27
C TYR A 355 -8.51 -28.14 17.19
N GLN A 356 -7.91 -29.25 17.61
CA GLN A 356 -6.64 -29.23 18.33
C GLN A 356 -5.54 -28.64 17.46
N HIS A 357 -5.45 -29.06 16.20
CA HIS A 357 -4.47 -28.53 15.27
C HIS A 357 -4.70 -27.03 15.01
N LEU A 358 -5.94 -26.63 14.75
CA LEU A 358 -6.30 -25.23 14.53
C LEU A 358 -6.04 -24.36 15.77
N THR A 359 -6.30 -24.89 16.97
CA THR A 359 -5.93 -24.23 18.24
C THR A 359 -4.44 -23.95 18.27
N ILE A 360 -3.60 -24.95 18.03
CA ILE A 360 -2.13 -24.80 18.04
C ILE A 360 -1.70 -23.74 17.01
N LEU A 361 -2.29 -23.74 15.80
CA LEU A 361 -1.95 -22.76 14.76
C LEU A 361 -2.34 -21.34 15.14
N LEU A 362 -3.54 -21.13 15.69
CA LEU A 362 -4.01 -19.81 16.15
C LEU A 362 -3.15 -19.27 17.29
N GLU A 363 -2.70 -20.14 18.19
CA GLU A 363 -1.82 -19.76 19.30
C GLU A 363 -0.41 -19.45 18.84
N THR A 364 0.13 -20.30 17.97
CA THR A 364 1.42 -20.05 17.33
C THR A 364 1.36 -18.73 16.55
N TYR A 365 0.25 -18.44 15.87
CA TYR A 365 0.04 -17.17 15.17
C TYR A 365 0.11 -15.99 16.14
N VAL A 366 -0.59 -16.07 17.28
CA VAL A 366 -0.56 -15.03 18.31
C VAL A 366 0.85 -14.85 18.88
N GLU A 367 1.52 -15.95 19.23
CA GLU A 367 2.87 -15.95 19.81
C GLU A 367 3.91 -15.38 18.85
N GLN A 368 3.98 -15.90 17.62
CA GLN A 368 4.97 -15.49 16.63
C GLN A 368 4.73 -14.04 16.19
N THR A 369 3.47 -13.63 16.03
CA THR A 369 3.15 -12.23 15.67
C THR A 369 3.54 -11.27 16.78
N ASN A 370 3.26 -11.60 18.04
CA ASN A 370 3.66 -10.78 19.19
C ASN A 370 5.19 -10.75 19.35
N ALA A 371 5.88 -11.86 19.12
CA ALA A 371 7.34 -11.93 19.19
C ALA A 371 8.02 -11.11 18.09
N ALA A 372 7.46 -11.10 16.88
CA ALA A 372 7.93 -10.27 15.78
C ALA A 372 7.61 -8.77 15.97
N ASN A 373 6.66 -8.45 16.85
CA ASN A 373 6.14 -7.10 17.07
C ASN A 373 6.06 -6.75 18.56
N PRO A 374 7.20 -6.72 19.28
CA PRO A 374 7.20 -6.32 20.68
C PRO A 374 6.67 -4.89 20.82
N LYS A 375 5.79 -4.69 21.81
CA LYS A 375 5.14 -3.40 22.10
C LYS A 375 6.14 -2.31 22.49
#